data_AF-F9Z8G6-F1
#
_entry.id   AF-F9Z8G6-F1
#
_cell.length_a   1.000
_cell.length_b   1.000
_cell.length_c   1.000
_cell.angle_alpha   90.00
_cell.angle_beta   90.00
_cell.angle_gamma   90.00
#
_symmetry.space_group_name_H-M   'P 1'
#
loop_
_entity.id
_entity.type
_entity.pdbx_description
1 polymer ?
#
loop_
_entity_poly.entity_id
_entity_poly.type
_entity_poly.pdbx_seq_one_letter_code
_entity_poly.pdbx_strand_id
1 'polypeptide(L)'
;MAEELKANQRKEWAKLMYLKENITQQEIADRVGVSRVTVNKWVKEWEGLKLNLLQTREERISSTLTQLDELDRSIAGKEEGKRYPSAAEADIRRKLTADLEALEQDASIRDIYNVSRGLLDWLRQQDLERAKELSDYFDAYIKEKMKWVK
;
A
#
# COMPACT_ATOMS: atom_id res chain seq x y z
N MET A 1 0.22 24.07 21.76
CA MET A 1 -0.87 23.08 21.92
C MET A 1 -1.13 22.49 20.55
N ALA A 2 -0.96 21.19 20.36
CA ALA A 2 -1.25 20.55 19.08
C ALA A 2 -2.72 20.79 18.75
N GLU A 3 -3.03 21.31 17.56
CA GLU A 3 -4.41 21.44 17.10
C GLU A 3 -5.11 20.09 17.24
N GLU A 4 -6.22 20.08 17.99
CA GLU A 4 -7.08 18.92 18.03
C GLU A 4 -7.51 18.57 16.61
N LEU A 5 -7.14 17.37 16.15
CA LEU A 5 -7.57 16.85 14.86
C LEU A 5 -9.10 17.00 14.76
N LYS A 6 -9.59 17.60 13.66
CA LYS A 6 -11.03 17.68 13.42
C LYS A 6 -11.62 16.27 13.35
N ALA A 7 -12.88 16.09 13.72
CA ALA A 7 -13.51 14.77 13.81
C ALA A 7 -13.33 13.91 12.53
N ASN A 8 -13.35 14.54 11.36
CA ASN A 8 -13.08 13.88 10.09
C ASN A 8 -11.63 13.40 9.95
N GLN A 9 -10.65 14.22 10.35
CA GLN A 9 -9.23 13.83 10.31
C GLN A 9 -8.93 12.67 11.26
N ARG A 10 -9.57 12.66 12.44
CA ARG A 10 -9.53 11.53 13.37
C ARG A 10 -10.07 10.25 12.73
N LYS A 11 -11.24 10.32 12.08
CA LYS A 11 -11.84 9.18 11.38
C LYS A 11 -10.98 8.69 10.20
N GLU A 12 -10.40 9.60 9.42
CA GLU A 12 -9.50 9.29 8.29
C GLU A 12 -8.22 8.58 8.77
N TRP A 13 -7.61 9.09 9.84
CA TRP A 13 -6.40 8.51 10.42
C TRP A 13 -6.66 7.14 11.04
N ALA A 14 -7.79 6.98 11.76
CA ALA A 14 -8.25 5.70 12.26
C ALA A 14 -8.48 4.68 11.14
N LYS A 15 -9.03 5.12 10.00
CA LYS A 15 -9.25 4.29 8.82
C LYS A 15 -7.94 3.80 8.23
N LEU A 16 -6.95 4.68 8.08
CA LEU A 16 -5.62 4.30 7.58
C LEU A 16 -4.97 3.24 8.48
N MET A 17 -4.97 3.45 9.80
CA MET A 17 -4.42 2.49 10.77
C MET A 17 -5.17 1.15 10.73
N TYR A 18 -6.50 1.17 10.73
CA TYR A 18 -7.30 -0.06 10.68
C TYR A 18 -7.04 -0.90 9.42
N LEU A 19 -6.82 -0.22 8.28
CA LEU A 19 -6.59 -0.86 6.99
C LEU A 19 -5.14 -1.35 6.84
N LYS A 20 -4.14 -0.56 7.26
CA LYS A 20 -2.73 -0.82 6.94
C LYS A 20 -1.91 -1.44 8.07
N GLU A 21 -2.35 -1.33 9.32
CA GLU A 21 -1.61 -1.79 10.49
C GLU A 21 -2.34 -2.97 11.17
N ASN A 22 -1.58 -3.94 11.70
CA ASN A 22 -2.12 -5.06 12.47
C ASN A 22 -2.24 -4.70 13.96
N ILE A 23 -2.97 -3.62 14.25
CA ILE A 23 -3.19 -3.13 15.62
C ILE A 23 -4.65 -3.25 16.03
N THR A 24 -4.88 -3.37 17.33
CA THR A 24 -6.21 -3.54 17.90
C THR A 24 -7.05 -2.27 17.78
N GLN A 25 -8.38 -2.42 17.80
CA GLN A 25 -9.31 -1.29 17.83
C GLN A 25 -9.10 -0.39 19.07
N GLN A 26 -8.56 -0.95 20.16
CA GLN A 26 -8.22 -0.20 21.35
C GLN A 26 -6.99 0.69 21.11
N GLU A 27 -5.93 0.15 20.51
CA GLU A 27 -4.74 0.94 20.15
C GLU A 27 -5.06 2.06 19.16
N ILE A 28 -5.95 1.81 18.19
CA ILE A 28 -6.45 2.85 17.29
C ILE A 28 -7.20 3.93 18.08
N ALA A 29 -8.06 3.54 19.02
CA ALA A 29 -8.81 4.49 19.84
C ALA A 29 -7.88 5.41 20.65
N ASP A 30 -6.84 4.83 21.24
CA ASP A 30 -5.85 5.54 22.06
C ASP A 30 -5.01 6.51 21.22
N ARG A 31 -4.58 6.10 20.01
CA ARG A 31 -3.78 6.95 19.10
C ARG A 31 -4.58 8.12 18.54
N VAL A 32 -5.84 7.87 18.19
CA VAL A 32 -6.71 8.88 17.54
C VAL A 32 -7.39 9.79 18.58
N GLY A 33 -7.38 9.39 19.85
CA GLY A 33 -8.00 10.13 20.96
C GLY A 33 -9.53 10.08 20.93
N VAL A 34 -10.11 8.91 20.66
CA VAL A 34 -11.57 8.67 20.67
C VAL A 34 -11.91 7.41 21.46
N SER A 35 -13.19 7.19 21.79
CA SER A 35 -13.59 5.96 22.48
C SER A 35 -13.46 4.72 21.57
N ARG A 36 -13.17 3.55 22.17
CA ARG A 36 -13.20 2.26 21.44
C ARG A 36 -14.54 2.01 20.76
N VAL A 37 -15.65 2.40 21.38
CA VAL A 37 -17.01 2.27 20.80
C VAL A 37 -17.14 3.07 19.50
N THR A 38 -16.54 4.26 19.46
CA THR A 38 -16.48 5.09 18.25
C THR A 38 -15.71 4.39 17.13
N VAL A 39 -14.55 3.80 17.44
CA VAL A 39 -13.75 3.02 16.48
C VAL A 39 -14.52 1.78 16.00
N ASN A 40 -15.18 1.04 16.89
CA ASN A 40 -15.97 -0.13 16.53
C ASN A 40 -17.09 0.19 15.53
N LYS A 41 -17.75 1.35 15.70
CA LYS A 41 -18.76 1.82 14.76
C LYS A 41 -18.16 2.08 13.37
N TRP A 42 -17.01 2.76 13.32
CA TRP A 42 -16.33 3.04 12.06
C TRP A 42 -15.80 1.79 11.36
N VAL A 43 -15.25 0.85 12.13
CA VAL A 43 -14.73 -0.42 11.61
C VAL A 43 -15.79 -1.21 10.85
N LYS A 44 -17.04 -1.25 11.32
CA LYS A 44 -18.15 -1.89 10.58
C LYS A 44 -18.38 -1.29 9.20
N GLU A 45 -18.12 0.01 9.02
CA GLU A 45 -18.20 0.68 7.71
C GLU A 45 -17.03 0.31 6.79
N TRP A 46 -15.92 -0.18 7.35
CA TRP A 46 -14.65 -0.43 6.65
C TRP A 46 -14.27 -1.91 6.55
N GLU A 47 -15.01 -2.81 7.19
CA GLU A 47 -14.72 -4.24 7.24
C GLU A 47 -14.64 -4.85 5.83
N GLY A 48 -15.55 -4.44 4.94
CA GLY A 48 -15.50 -4.82 3.51
C GLY A 48 -14.32 -4.22 2.74
N LEU A 49 -13.81 -3.05 3.16
CA LEU A 49 -12.58 -2.49 2.59
C LEU A 49 -11.36 -3.28 3.07
N LYS A 50 -11.34 -3.67 4.35
CA LYS A 50 -10.28 -4.51 4.91
C LYS A 50 -10.27 -5.89 4.26
N LEU A 51 -11.41 -6.52 3.99
CA LEU A 51 -11.47 -7.79 3.26
C LEU A 51 -10.89 -7.69 1.83
N ASN A 52 -11.11 -6.58 1.13
CA ASN A 52 -10.49 -6.34 -0.19
C ASN A 52 -9.01 -5.97 -0.10
N LEU A 53 -8.55 -5.47 1.05
CA LEU A 53 -7.17 -5.07 1.33
C LEU A 53 -6.34 -6.18 2.02
N LEU A 54 -7.02 -7.16 2.62
CA LEU A 54 -6.47 -8.38 3.23
C LEU A 54 -5.98 -9.39 2.19
N GLN A 55 -6.16 -9.10 0.89
CA GLN A 55 -5.10 -9.44 -0.05
C GLN A 55 -4.13 -8.29 -0.04
N THR A 56 -3.12 -8.38 0.83
CA THR A 56 -1.97 -7.48 0.78
C THR A 56 -1.43 -7.45 -0.64
N ARG A 57 -0.80 -6.34 -1.03
CA ARG A 57 -0.13 -6.24 -2.35
C ARG A 57 0.77 -7.46 -2.59
N GLU A 58 1.47 -7.91 -1.56
CA GLU A 58 2.34 -9.09 -1.59
C GLU A 58 1.55 -10.40 -1.83
N GLU A 59 0.43 -10.60 -1.14
CA GLU A 59 -0.45 -11.77 -1.37
C GLU A 59 -1.09 -11.73 -2.76
N ARG A 60 -1.41 -10.55 -3.29
CA ARG A 60 -1.94 -10.41 -4.65
C ARG A 60 -0.86 -10.69 -5.69
N ILE A 61 0.35 -10.16 -5.50
CA ILE A 61 1.52 -10.49 -6.35
C ILE A 61 1.77 -12.00 -6.32
N SER A 62 1.82 -12.61 -5.14
CA SER A 62 2.02 -14.04 -4.96
C SER A 62 0.92 -14.88 -5.65
N SER A 63 -0.34 -14.48 -5.49
CA SER A 63 -1.48 -15.14 -6.14
C SER A 63 -1.42 -15.02 -7.66
N THR A 64 -1.10 -13.84 -8.20
CA THR A 64 -0.98 -13.62 -9.65
C THR A 64 0.20 -14.38 -10.25
N LEU A 65 1.34 -14.44 -9.54
CA LEU A 65 2.49 -15.27 -9.94
C LEU A 65 2.14 -16.76 -9.95
N THR A 66 1.38 -17.23 -8.96
CA THR A 66 0.90 -18.62 -8.93
C THR A 66 -0.02 -18.93 -10.12
N GLN A 67 -0.90 -18.00 -10.48
CA GLN A 67 -1.77 -18.15 -11.66
C GLN A 67 -0.98 -18.15 -12.98
N LEU A 68 0.08 -17.35 -13.08
CA LEU A 68 0.98 -17.36 -14.24
C LEU A 68 1.75 -18.68 -14.36
N ASP A 69 2.30 -19.20 -13.26
CA ASP A 69 3.00 -20.50 -13.25
C ASP A 69 2.06 -21.65 -13.63
N GLU A 70 0.83 -21.66 -13.13
CA GLU A 70 -0.16 -22.67 -13.49
C GLU A 70 -0.53 -22.60 -14.98
N LEU A 71 -0.69 -21.38 -15.52
CA LEU A 71 -0.91 -21.15 -16.95
C LEU A 71 0.29 -21.64 -17.79
N ASP A 72 1.52 -21.37 -17.36
CA ASP A 72 2.75 -21.82 -18.02
C ASP A 72 2.84 -23.35 -18.03
N ARG A 73 2.54 -24.01 -16.91
CA ARG A 73 2.51 -25.48 -16.80
C ARG A 73 1.43 -26.09 -17.69
N SER A 74 0.25 -25.49 -17.74
CA SER A 74 -0.83 -25.92 -18.62
C SER A 74 -0.41 -25.88 -20.10
N ILE A 75 0.25 -24.80 -20.53
CA ILE A 75 0.78 -24.67 -21.88
C ILE A 75 1.88 -25.70 -22.16
N ALA A 76 2.80 -25.91 -21.21
CA ALA A 76 3.89 -26.88 -21.34
C ALA A 76 3.39 -28.34 -21.38
N GLY A 77 2.28 -28.63 -20.70
CA GLY A 77 1.63 -29.95 -20.65
C GLY A 77 0.89 -30.34 -21.93
N LYS A 78 0.78 -29.45 -22.92
CA LYS A 78 0.18 -29.76 -24.22
C LYS A 78 1.00 -30.79 -24.99
N GLU A 79 0.33 -31.40 -25.97
CA GLU A 79 0.94 -32.32 -26.93
C GLU A 79 2.22 -31.73 -27.54
N GLU A 80 3.18 -32.61 -27.81
CA GLU A 80 4.41 -32.23 -28.48
C GLU A 80 4.11 -31.54 -29.82
N GLY A 81 4.81 -30.44 -30.08
CA GLY A 81 4.54 -29.56 -31.22
C GLY A 81 3.39 -28.56 -31.03
N LYS A 82 2.63 -28.61 -29.92
CA LYS A 82 1.56 -27.66 -29.57
C LYS A 82 1.80 -26.90 -28.25
N ARG A 83 3.02 -26.95 -27.70
CA ARG A 83 3.41 -26.30 -26.44
C ARG A 83 3.61 -24.79 -26.59
N TYR A 84 2.57 -24.12 -27.08
CA TYR A 84 2.50 -22.67 -27.21
C TYR A 84 1.11 -22.20 -26.75
N PRO A 85 0.97 -20.94 -26.32
CA PRO A 85 -0.31 -20.39 -25.90
C PRO A 85 -1.28 -20.30 -27.07
N SER A 86 -2.54 -20.64 -26.82
CA SER A 86 -3.68 -20.22 -27.64
C SER A 86 -3.91 -18.71 -27.48
N ALA A 87 -4.76 -18.14 -28.34
CA ALA A 87 -5.15 -16.75 -28.23
C ALA A 87 -5.74 -16.40 -26.84
N ALA A 88 -6.51 -17.32 -26.24
CA ALA A 88 -7.08 -17.11 -24.92
C ALA A 88 -6.01 -17.13 -23.82
N GLU A 89 -5.09 -18.08 -23.84
CA GLU A 89 -3.99 -18.16 -22.85
C GLU A 89 -3.03 -16.97 -22.99
N ALA A 90 -2.77 -16.51 -24.21
CA ALA A 90 -1.97 -15.32 -24.46
C ALA A 90 -2.63 -14.06 -23.89
N ASP A 91 -3.96 -13.90 -24.06
CA ASP A 91 -4.70 -12.76 -23.49
C ASP A 91 -4.73 -12.80 -21.96
N ILE A 92 -4.96 -13.98 -21.35
CA ILE A 92 -4.91 -14.16 -19.90
C ILE A 92 -3.51 -13.82 -19.37
N ARG A 93 -2.45 -14.35 -19.97
CA ARG A 93 -1.06 -14.06 -19.58
C ARG A 93 -0.79 -12.55 -19.60
N ARG A 94 -1.20 -11.87 -20.68
CA ARG A 94 -1.02 -10.42 -20.83
C ARG A 94 -1.74 -9.64 -19.72
N LYS A 95 -2.96 -10.04 -19.35
CA LYS A 95 -3.72 -9.40 -18.26
C LYS A 95 -3.07 -9.60 -16.90
N LEU A 96 -2.67 -10.83 -16.56
CA LEU A 96 -1.98 -11.13 -15.30
C LEU A 96 -0.65 -10.37 -15.18
N THR A 97 0.07 -10.22 -16.29
CA THR A 97 1.32 -9.44 -16.33
C THR A 97 1.05 -7.94 -16.12
N ALA A 98 0.02 -7.39 -16.77
CA ALA A 98 -0.38 -5.99 -16.57
C ALA A 98 -0.85 -5.72 -15.13
N ASP A 99 -1.56 -6.68 -14.52
CA ASP A 99 -1.97 -6.58 -13.11
C ASP A 99 -0.75 -6.58 -12.18
N LEU A 100 0.29 -7.38 -12.47
CA LEU A 100 1.55 -7.35 -11.73
C LEU A 100 2.26 -5.99 -11.86
N GLU A 101 2.38 -5.44 -13.07
CA GLU A 101 2.98 -4.11 -13.30
C GLU A 101 2.22 -3.00 -12.54
N ALA A 102 0.88 -3.08 -12.53
CA ALA A 102 0.03 -2.14 -11.79
C ALA A 102 0.21 -2.29 -10.27
N LEU A 103 0.44 -3.51 -9.79
CA LEU A 103 0.73 -3.78 -8.37
C LEU A 103 2.16 -3.36 -8.00
N GLU A 104 3.13 -3.48 -8.89
CA GLU A 104 4.53 -3.11 -8.69
C GLU A 104 4.77 -1.60 -8.59
N GLN A 105 3.81 -0.76 -9.00
CA GLN A 105 3.91 0.68 -8.77
C GLN A 105 3.88 1.00 -7.27
N ASP A 106 5.08 1.08 -6.68
CA ASP A 106 5.36 1.80 -5.45
C ASP A 106 4.77 3.21 -5.51
N ALA A 107 4.54 3.81 -4.33
CA ALA A 107 4.29 5.25 -4.24
C ALA A 107 5.30 5.96 -5.13
N SER A 108 4.82 6.74 -6.10
CA SER A 108 5.70 7.37 -7.07
C SER A 108 6.70 8.25 -6.33
N ILE A 109 7.85 8.54 -6.94
CA ILE A 109 8.82 9.48 -6.35
C ILE A 109 8.13 10.80 -5.97
N ARG A 110 7.13 11.23 -6.75
CA ARG A 110 6.30 12.40 -6.47
C ARG A 110 5.48 12.23 -5.18
N ASP A 111 4.87 11.08 -4.96
CA ASP A 111 4.09 10.80 -3.75
C ASP A 111 4.98 10.76 -2.52
N ILE A 112 6.14 10.09 -2.61
CA ILE A 112 7.13 10.04 -1.53
C ILE A 112 7.60 11.47 -1.20
N TYR A 113 7.98 12.25 -2.21
CA TYR A 113 8.41 13.64 -2.02
C TYR A 113 7.33 14.51 -1.36
N ASN A 114 6.07 14.40 -1.81
CA ASN A 114 4.97 15.20 -1.27
C ASN A 114 4.69 14.85 0.21
N VAL A 115 4.73 13.57 0.57
CA VAL A 115 4.55 13.12 1.96
C VAL A 115 5.73 13.56 2.83
N SER A 116 6.96 13.33 2.38
CA SER A 116 8.18 13.77 3.08
C SER A 116 8.17 15.27 3.35
N ARG A 117 7.83 16.07 2.33
CA ARG A 117 7.71 17.52 2.48
C ARG A 117 6.63 17.93 3.49
N GLY A 118 5.44 17.32 3.40
CA GLY A 118 4.35 17.58 4.35
C GLY A 118 4.75 17.27 5.79
N LEU A 119 5.46 16.17 6.03
CA LEU A 119 5.97 15.82 7.35
C LEU A 119 7.04 16.81 7.83
N LEU A 120 8.00 17.18 6.97
CA LEU A 120 9.05 18.15 7.32
C LEU A 120 8.47 19.52 7.64
N ASP A 121 7.49 19.99 6.86
CA ASP A 121 6.86 21.30 7.08
C ASP A 121 6.07 21.33 8.40
N TRP A 122 5.39 20.23 8.76
CA TRP A 122 4.77 20.08 10.08
C TRP A 122 5.80 20.01 11.21
N LEU A 123 6.86 19.20 11.04
CA LEU A 123 7.87 19.00 12.07
C LEU A 123 8.68 20.27 12.34
N ARG A 124 8.98 21.08 11.31
CA ARG A 124 9.66 22.37 11.46
C ARG A 124 8.96 23.33 12.43
N GLN A 125 7.64 23.24 12.55
CA GLN A 125 6.87 24.07 13.48
C GLN A 125 6.98 23.61 14.94
N GLN A 126 7.35 22.34 15.16
CA GLN A 126 7.44 21.69 16.47
C GLN A 126 8.89 21.63 16.96
N ASP A 127 9.79 21.20 16.07
CA ASP A 127 11.21 20.93 16.34
C ASP A 127 12.02 21.11 15.03
N LEU A 128 12.72 22.24 14.95
CA LEU A 128 13.50 22.59 13.77
C LEU A 128 14.75 21.71 13.61
N GLU A 129 15.34 21.25 14.71
CA GLU A 129 16.59 20.50 14.69
C GLU A 129 16.34 19.07 14.17
N ARG A 130 15.28 18.42 14.68
CA ARG A 130 14.83 17.12 14.16
C ARG A 130 14.35 17.20 12.72
N ALA A 131 13.70 18.29 12.32
CA ALA A 131 13.29 18.46 10.93
C ALA A 131 14.48 18.54 9.97
N LYS A 132 15.61 19.15 10.39
CA LYS A 132 16.84 19.15 9.59
C LYS A 132 17.41 17.75 9.47
N GLU A 133 17.52 17.04 10.58
CA GLU A 133 18.05 15.67 10.60
C GLU A 133 17.22 14.71 9.73
N LEU A 134 15.89 14.75 9.83
CA LEU A 134 14.97 13.95 9.02
C LEU A 134 14.98 14.33 7.54
N SER A 135 15.30 15.59 7.20
CA SER A 135 15.39 16.04 5.80
C SER A 135 16.47 15.26 5.05
N ASP A 136 17.62 15.04 5.69
CA ASP A 136 18.74 14.31 5.07
C ASP A 136 18.37 12.84 4.81
N TYR A 137 17.64 12.20 5.73
CA TYR A 137 17.15 10.83 5.55
C TYR A 137 16.12 10.72 4.42
N PHE A 138 15.18 11.68 4.32
CA PHE A 138 14.23 11.69 3.21
C PHE A 138 14.91 11.91 1.87
N ASP A 139 15.87 12.83 1.79
CA ASP A 139 16.63 13.07 0.56
C ASP A 139 17.44 11.83 0.15
N ALA A 140 18.06 11.14 1.11
CA ALA A 140 18.77 9.89 0.85
C ALA A 140 17.83 8.80 0.32
N TYR A 141 16.67 8.60 0.95
CA TYR A 141 15.67 7.61 0.55
C TYR A 141 15.07 7.91 -0.84
N ILE A 142 14.76 9.18 -1.12
CA ILE A 142 14.25 9.62 -2.43
C ILE A 142 15.29 9.40 -3.54
N LYS A 143 16.56 9.73 -3.28
CA LYS A 143 17.67 9.45 -4.21
C LYS A 143 17.85 7.97 -4.46
N GLU A 144 17.70 7.14 -3.43
CA GLU A 144 17.77 5.69 -3.58
C GLU A 144 16.64 5.18 -4.47
N LYS A 145 15.39 5.58 -4.22
CA LYS A 145 14.25 5.21 -5.07
C LYS A 145 14.40 5.70 -6.52
N MET A 146 15.00 6.86 -6.75
CA MET A 146 15.31 7.35 -8.11
C MET A 146 16.30 6.46 -8.88
N LYS A 147 17.22 5.75 -8.21
CA LYS A 147 18.17 4.84 -8.88
C LYS A 147 17.49 3.58 -9.42
N TRP A 148 16.37 3.19 -8.83
CA TRP A 148 15.59 2.00 -9.21
C TRP A 148 14.54 2.28 -10.28
N VAL A 149 14.26 3.55 -10.61
CA VAL A 149 13.48 3.92 -11.79
C VAL A 149 14.41 3.84 -13.01
N LYS A 150 14.48 2.66 -13.60
CA LYS A 150 15.09 2.42 -14.92
C LYS A 150 14.03 2.01 -15.92
#